data_AF-A0A949S8J1-F1
#
_entry.id   AF-A0A949S8J1-F1
#
_cell.length_a   1.000
_cell.length_b   1.000
_cell.length_c   1.000
_cell.angle_alpha   90.00
_cell.angle_beta   90.00
_cell.angle_gamma   90.00
#
_symmetry.space_group_name_H-M   'P 1'
#
loop_
_entity.id
_entity.type
_entity.pdbx_description
1 polymer ?
#
loop_
_entity_poly.entity_id
_entity_poly.type
_entity_poly.pdbx_seq_one_letter_code
_entity_poly.pdbx_strand_id
1 'polypeptide(L)'
;MFKGYKSERAYYNAKIHGMACIIYSEGADDFLRESITQIINRRPASLLFENKNSDGGVSSLTDQEAKSFFNELLAVTKRVKANMETTGALLGVKTNQMTDVQRKKIIKLTRYIFKWSIDVSFSKITEYCPDLLKRLTTWQIKNTKIQPLFNLISRTQADHIIKILEQIEKRNKNEKN
;
A
#
# COMPACT_ATOMS: atom_id res chain seq x y z
N MET A 1 -22.43 7.05 0.22
CA MET A 1 -21.60 8.07 -0.47
C MET A 1 -20.21 7.49 -0.69
N PHE A 2 -19.79 7.29 -1.95
CA PHE A 2 -18.47 6.77 -2.29
C PHE A 2 -17.46 7.93 -2.28
N LYS A 3 -16.79 8.17 -1.14
CA LYS A 3 -15.85 9.30 -0.98
C LYS A 3 -14.80 9.31 -2.09
N GLY A 4 -14.72 10.42 -2.84
CA GLY A 4 -13.71 10.65 -3.87
C GLY A 4 -14.04 10.10 -5.26
N TYR A 5 -15.22 9.51 -5.49
CA TYR A 5 -15.62 8.97 -6.80
C TYR A 5 -16.87 9.66 -7.32
N LYS A 6 -16.90 9.90 -8.64
CA LYS A 6 -18.01 10.60 -9.32
C LYS A 6 -19.32 9.80 -9.33
N SER A 7 -19.24 8.48 -9.30
CA SER A 7 -20.39 7.58 -9.27
C SER A 7 -20.02 6.22 -8.66
N GLU A 8 -21.02 5.42 -8.29
CA GLU A 8 -20.84 4.03 -7.86
C GLU A 8 -20.13 3.19 -8.92
N ARG A 9 -20.45 3.42 -10.20
CA ARG A 9 -19.78 2.80 -11.33
C ARG A 9 -18.30 3.17 -11.42
N ALA A 10 -17.96 4.45 -11.27
CA ALA A 10 -16.57 4.90 -11.27
C ALA A 10 -15.77 4.30 -10.10
N TYR A 11 -16.43 4.11 -8.94
CA TYR A 11 -15.84 3.40 -7.81
C TYR A 11 -15.54 1.94 -8.16
N TYR A 12 -16.49 1.19 -8.72
CA TYR A 12 -16.28 -0.22 -9.06
C TYR A 12 -15.19 -0.39 -10.12
N ASN A 13 -15.17 0.41 -11.18
CA ASN A 13 -14.12 0.32 -12.21
C ASN A 13 -12.72 0.46 -11.61
N ALA A 14 -12.52 1.47 -10.74
CA ALA A 14 -11.22 1.70 -10.11
C ALA A 14 -10.85 0.60 -9.11
N LYS A 15 -11.82 0.08 -8.36
CA LYS A 15 -11.56 -0.97 -7.37
C LYS A 15 -11.31 -2.34 -7.99
N ILE A 16 -12.03 -2.69 -9.04
CA ILE A 16 -11.84 -3.94 -9.79
C ILE A 16 -10.42 -4.00 -10.34
N HIS A 17 -9.94 -2.91 -10.96
CA HIS A 17 -8.57 -2.84 -11.46
C HIS A 17 -7.53 -2.99 -10.34
N GLY A 18 -7.67 -2.21 -9.26
CA GLY A 18 -6.77 -2.32 -8.12
C GLY A 18 -6.77 -3.71 -7.44
N MET A 19 -7.91 -4.42 -7.45
CA MET A 19 -8.01 -5.79 -6.95
C MET A 19 -7.33 -6.79 -7.89
N ALA A 20 -7.49 -6.65 -9.21
CA ALA A 20 -6.81 -7.49 -10.18
C ALA A 20 -5.30 -7.40 -10.02
N CYS A 21 -4.72 -6.21 -9.85
CA CYS A 21 -3.28 -6.05 -9.60
C CYS A 21 -2.79 -6.71 -8.31
N ILE A 22 -3.66 -6.89 -7.31
CA ILE A 22 -3.30 -7.60 -6.07
C ILE A 22 -3.31 -9.12 -6.30
N ILE A 23 -4.23 -9.61 -7.11
CA ILE A 23 -4.38 -11.05 -7.39
C ILE A 23 -3.33 -11.51 -8.41
N TYR A 24 -3.15 -10.73 -9.47
CA TYR A 24 -2.22 -10.96 -10.57
C TYR A 24 -1.35 -9.72 -10.72
N SER A 25 -0.11 -9.77 -10.23
CA SER A 25 0.81 -8.62 -10.29
C SER A 25 1.15 -8.25 -11.73
N GLU A 26 1.62 -9.23 -12.50
CA GLU A 26 1.84 -9.15 -13.94
C GLU A 26 0.70 -9.90 -14.64
N GLY A 27 0.07 -9.28 -15.64
CA GLY A 27 -1.10 -9.85 -16.33
C GLY A 27 -2.47 -9.49 -15.75
N ALA A 28 -2.55 -8.49 -14.86
CA ALA A 28 -3.83 -7.99 -14.32
C ALA A 28 -4.83 -7.62 -15.43
N ASP A 29 -4.33 -6.94 -16.48
CA ASP A 29 -5.17 -6.49 -17.59
C ASP A 29 -5.66 -7.66 -18.45
N ASP A 30 -4.82 -8.67 -18.67
CA ASP A 30 -5.20 -9.90 -19.39
C ASP A 30 -6.25 -10.69 -18.60
N PHE A 31 -6.03 -10.88 -17.30
CA PHE A 31 -7.00 -11.51 -16.40
C PHE A 31 -8.35 -10.79 -16.40
N LEU A 32 -8.33 -9.45 -16.33
CA LEU A 32 -9.56 -8.66 -16.39
C LEU A 32 -10.25 -8.84 -17.72
N ARG A 33 -9.52 -8.71 -18.83
CA ARG A 33 -10.07 -8.87 -20.18
C ARG A 33 -10.71 -10.24 -20.36
N GLU A 34 -10.05 -11.31 -19.94
CA GLU A 34 -10.59 -12.66 -20.03
C GLU A 34 -11.84 -12.84 -19.15
N SER A 35 -11.76 -12.43 -17.88
CA SER A 35 -12.87 -12.57 -16.92
C SER A 35 -14.11 -11.80 -17.37
N ILE A 36 -13.92 -10.58 -17.89
CA ILE A 36 -15.00 -9.72 -18.38
C ILE A 36 -15.60 -10.30 -19.65
N THR A 37 -14.77 -10.83 -20.55
CA THR A 37 -15.24 -11.50 -21.77
C THR A 37 -16.10 -12.71 -21.42
N GLN A 38 -15.73 -13.50 -20.41
CA GLN A 38 -16.56 -14.61 -19.93
C GLN A 38 -17.91 -14.16 -19.37
N ILE A 39 -17.95 -13.05 -18.63
CA ILE A 39 -19.21 -12.47 -18.11
C ILE A 39 -20.10 -12.04 -19.26
N ILE A 40 -19.55 -11.32 -20.25
CA ILE A 40 -20.28 -10.86 -21.42
C ILE A 40 -20.83 -12.05 -22.22
N ASN A 41 -20.02 -13.09 -22.45
CA ASN A 41 -20.42 -14.27 -23.22
C ASN A 41 -21.52 -15.12 -22.56
N ARG A 42 -21.77 -14.93 -21.26
CA ARG A 42 -22.89 -15.59 -20.54
C ARG A 42 -24.21 -14.85 -20.68
N ARG A 43 -24.22 -13.66 -21.30
CA ARG A 43 -25.45 -12.91 -21.53
C ARG A 43 -26.37 -13.64 -22.52
N PRO A 44 -27.69 -13.53 -22.37
CA PRO A 44 -28.61 -14.03 -23.38
C PRO A 44 -28.37 -13.34 -24.73
N ALA A 45 -28.60 -14.06 -25.82
CA ALA A 45 -28.28 -13.60 -27.19
C ALA A 45 -28.89 -12.24 -27.54
N SER A 46 -30.04 -11.87 -26.95
CA SER A 46 -30.68 -10.57 -27.11
C SER A 46 -29.84 -9.38 -26.63
N LEU A 47 -28.94 -9.57 -25.66
CA LEU A 47 -28.08 -8.53 -25.08
C LEU A 47 -26.65 -8.50 -25.67
N LEU A 48 -26.32 -9.45 -26.55
CA LEU A 48 -25.00 -9.52 -27.21
C LEU A 48 -24.91 -8.57 -28.42
N PHE A 49 -26.03 -8.32 -29.10
CA PHE A 49 -26.05 -7.50 -30.32
C PHE A 49 -25.86 -6.00 -30.08
N GLU A 50 -26.10 -5.50 -28.87
CA GLU A 50 -25.94 -4.08 -28.52
C GLU A 50 -24.47 -3.69 -28.27
N ASN A 51 -23.56 -4.65 -28.14
CA ASN A 51 -22.21 -4.40 -27.65
C ASN A 51 -21.14 -4.78 -28.69
N LYS A 52 -21.12 -4.07 -29.83
CA LYS A 52 -20.15 -4.31 -30.91
C LYS A 52 -18.70 -3.86 -30.62
N ASN A 53 -18.46 -3.20 -29.48
CA ASN A 53 -17.13 -2.73 -29.03
C ASN A 53 -16.79 -3.29 -27.64
N SER A 54 -16.76 -4.61 -27.50
CA SER A 54 -16.35 -5.26 -26.25
C SER A 54 -14.83 -5.36 -26.15
N ASP A 55 -14.15 -4.26 -25.81
CA ASP A 55 -12.69 -4.25 -25.62
C ASP A 55 -12.19 -5.08 -24.40
N GLY A 56 -13.11 -5.80 -23.74
CA GLY A 56 -12.86 -6.55 -22.51
C GLY A 56 -12.63 -5.65 -21.29
N GLY A 57 -12.89 -4.35 -21.40
CA GLY A 57 -12.74 -3.40 -20.30
C GLY A 57 -13.90 -3.46 -19.31
N VAL A 58 -13.64 -3.10 -18.05
CA VAL A 58 -14.67 -3.10 -16.99
C VAL A 58 -15.86 -2.23 -17.40
N SER A 59 -15.63 -1.18 -18.19
CA SER A 59 -16.66 -0.31 -18.78
C SER A 59 -17.72 -1.05 -19.60
N SER A 60 -17.41 -2.22 -20.16
CA SER A 60 -18.33 -3.03 -20.98
C SER A 60 -19.35 -3.84 -20.16
N LEU A 61 -19.21 -3.88 -18.82
CA LEU A 61 -20.18 -4.50 -17.92
C LEU A 61 -21.39 -3.60 -17.69
N THR A 62 -22.54 -4.16 -17.37
CA THR A 62 -23.66 -3.43 -16.76
C THR A 62 -23.32 -3.08 -15.31
N ASP A 63 -24.07 -2.16 -14.69
CA ASP A 63 -23.85 -1.80 -13.28
C ASP A 63 -24.04 -2.98 -12.32
N GLN A 64 -25.04 -3.82 -12.60
CA GLN A 64 -25.30 -5.06 -11.86
C GLN A 64 -24.11 -6.03 -11.96
N GLU A 65 -23.59 -6.24 -13.17
CA GLU A 65 -22.45 -7.14 -13.40
C GLU A 65 -21.17 -6.63 -12.75
N ALA A 66 -20.87 -5.33 -12.86
CA ALA A 66 -19.68 -4.78 -12.21
C ALA A 66 -19.78 -4.87 -10.68
N LYS A 67 -20.98 -4.71 -10.11
CA LYS A 67 -21.20 -4.91 -8.67
C LYS A 67 -21.00 -6.37 -8.25
N SER A 68 -21.54 -7.33 -9.02
CA SER A 68 -21.34 -8.76 -8.76
C SER A 68 -19.86 -9.13 -8.84
N PHE A 69 -19.21 -8.74 -9.94
CA PHE A 69 -17.81 -9.02 -10.19
C PHE A 69 -16.89 -8.37 -9.15
N PHE A 70 -17.20 -7.15 -8.71
CA PHE A 70 -16.52 -6.50 -7.60
C PHE A 70 -16.62 -7.32 -6.30
N ASN A 71 -17.79 -7.85 -5.96
CA ASN A 71 -17.96 -8.64 -4.73
C ASN A 71 -17.21 -9.98 -4.80
N GLU A 72 -17.20 -10.62 -5.96
CA GLU A 72 -16.43 -11.83 -6.22
C GLU A 72 -14.92 -11.57 -6.06
N LEU A 73 -14.41 -10.54 -6.74
CA LEU A 73 -13.01 -10.14 -6.62
C LEU A 73 -12.64 -9.73 -5.20
N LEU A 74 -13.52 -9.02 -4.49
CA LEU A 74 -13.28 -8.66 -3.09
C LEU A 74 -13.08 -9.90 -2.21
N ALA A 75 -13.87 -10.96 -2.41
CA ALA A 75 -13.72 -12.22 -1.68
C ALA A 75 -12.41 -12.93 -2.05
N VAL A 76 -12.03 -12.95 -3.34
CA VAL A 76 -10.76 -13.52 -3.81
C VAL A 76 -9.58 -12.73 -3.25
N THR A 77 -9.57 -11.40 -3.36
CA THR A 77 -8.51 -10.54 -2.84
C THR A 77 -8.30 -10.72 -1.34
N LYS A 78 -9.38 -10.85 -0.55
CA LYS A 78 -9.27 -11.14 0.89
C LYS A 78 -8.54 -12.47 1.14
N ARG A 79 -8.89 -13.52 0.39
CA ARG A 79 -8.21 -14.83 0.49
C ARG A 79 -6.75 -14.75 0.06
N VAL A 80 -6.46 -14.10 -1.07
CA VAL A 80 -5.08 -13.92 -1.56
C VAL A 80 -4.23 -13.16 -0.53
N LYS A 81 -4.75 -12.07 0.05
CA LYS A 81 -4.03 -11.34 1.10
C LYS A 81 -3.74 -12.19 2.33
N ALA A 82 -4.74 -12.92 2.84
CA ALA A 82 -4.54 -13.83 3.97
C ALA A 82 -3.49 -14.91 3.66
N ASN A 83 -3.50 -15.44 2.43
CA ASN A 83 -2.50 -16.40 1.98
C ASN A 83 -1.11 -15.76 1.86
N MET A 84 -0.98 -14.55 1.29
CA MET A 84 0.29 -13.83 1.22
C MET A 84 0.86 -13.52 2.61
N GLU A 85 0.01 -13.18 3.58
CA GLU A 85 0.41 -12.98 4.98
C GLU A 85 0.92 -14.29 5.61
N THR A 86 0.22 -15.40 5.36
CA THR A 86 0.57 -16.72 5.88
C THR A 86 1.85 -17.25 5.23
N THR A 87 1.95 -17.19 3.91
CA THR A 87 3.16 -17.53 3.15
C THR A 87 4.33 -16.64 3.54
N GLY A 88 4.11 -15.33 3.73
CA GLY A 88 5.11 -14.42 4.25
C GLY A 88 5.58 -14.84 5.65
N ALA A 89 4.66 -15.25 6.53
CA ALA A 89 5.02 -15.77 7.85
C ALA A 89 5.83 -17.08 7.78
N LEU A 90 5.48 -18.00 6.88
CA LEU A 90 6.15 -19.30 6.70
C LEU A 90 7.53 -19.17 6.07
N LEU A 91 7.68 -18.31 5.07
CA LEU A 91 8.95 -18.05 4.39
C LEU A 91 9.91 -17.16 5.22
N GLY A 92 9.54 -16.79 6.44
CA GLY A 92 10.29 -15.82 7.24
C GLY A 92 10.27 -14.39 6.68
N VAL A 93 9.52 -14.16 5.59
CA VAL A 93 9.22 -12.84 5.00
C VAL A 93 8.07 -12.17 5.78
N LYS A 94 7.99 -12.35 7.10
CA LYS A 94 7.17 -11.45 7.94
C LYS A 94 7.69 -10.06 7.62
N THR A 95 6.87 -9.25 6.95
CA THR A 95 7.16 -7.89 6.47
C THR A 95 8.27 -7.30 7.32
N ASN A 96 9.50 -7.35 6.79
CA ASN A 96 10.66 -6.93 7.56
C ASN A 96 10.60 -5.43 7.85
N GLN A 97 9.51 -4.75 7.44
CA GLN A 97 9.16 -3.36 7.66
C GLN A 97 8.84 -3.07 9.13
N MET A 98 9.11 -1.81 9.48
CA MET A 98 8.76 -1.20 10.76
C MET A 98 7.26 -1.32 11.07
N THR A 99 6.94 -1.71 12.31
CA THR A 99 5.54 -1.77 12.79
C THR A 99 4.98 -0.38 13.08
N ASP A 100 3.65 -0.25 13.11
CA ASP A 100 2.99 1.02 13.48
C ASP A 100 3.35 1.49 14.89
N VAL A 101 3.57 0.58 15.82
CA VAL A 101 4.01 0.89 17.19
C VAL A 101 5.40 1.53 17.18
N GLN A 102 6.34 0.94 16.44
CA GLN A 102 7.69 1.48 16.28
C GLN A 102 7.66 2.85 15.58
N ARG A 103 6.87 2.99 14.50
CA ARG A 103 6.69 4.26 13.80
C ARG A 103 6.18 5.36 14.74
N LYS A 104 5.11 5.08 15.50
CA LYS A 104 4.55 6.01 16.48
C LYS A 104 5.58 6.38 17.55
N LYS A 105 6.41 5.44 17.99
CA LYS A 105 7.47 5.69 18.98
C LYS A 105 8.57 6.61 18.45
N ILE A 106 9.04 6.39 17.22
CA ILE A 106 10.02 7.28 16.56
C ILE A 106 9.43 8.69 16.38
N ILE A 107 8.16 8.80 15.95
CA ILE A 107 7.48 10.09 15.83
C ILE A 107 7.39 10.78 17.20
N LYS A 108 7.02 10.05 18.26
CA LYS A 108 6.95 10.57 19.63
C LYS A 108 8.29 11.16 20.07
N LEU A 109 9.37 10.40 19.94
CA LEU A 109 10.72 10.82 20.34
C LEU A 109 11.18 12.05 19.54
N THR A 110 11.07 12.00 18.22
CA THR A 110 11.58 13.07 17.36
C THR A 110 10.73 14.35 17.39
N ARG A 111 9.40 14.24 17.21
CA ARG A 111 8.51 15.41 17.06
C ARG A 111 8.01 15.99 18.37
N TYR A 112 7.79 15.17 19.39
CA TYR A 112 7.16 15.63 20.62
C TYR A 112 8.16 15.81 21.76
N ILE A 113 9.10 14.87 21.92
CA ILE A 113 10.11 14.95 22.98
C ILE A 113 11.25 15.89 22.57
N PHE A 114 11.86 15.66 21.40
CA PHE A 114 12.95 16.51 20.90
C PHE A 114 12.50 17.74 20.14
N LYS A 115 11.24 17.79 19.71
CA LYS A 115 10.67 18.90 18.91
C LYS A 115 11.42 19.17 17.60
N TRP A 116 12.00 18.13 17.00
CA TRP A 116 12.73 18.24 15.73
C TRP A 116 11.79 18.56 14.56
N SER A 117 12.29 19.34 13.60
CA SER A 117 11.62 19.50 12.31
C SER A 117 11.62 18.18 11.53
N ILE A 118 10.80 18.08 10.48
CA ILE A 118 10.78 16.89 9.63
C ILE A 118 12.15 16.66 8.99
N ASP A 119 12.82 17.73 8.58
CA ASP A 119 14.15 17.66 7.95
C ASP A 119 15.22 17.13 8.92
N VAL A 120 15.18 17.60 10.17
CA VAL A 120 16.11 17.11 11.21
C VAL A 120 15.83 15.64 11.52
N SER A 121 14.56 15.24 11.66
CA SER A 121 14.19 13.84 11.86
C SER A 121 14.63 12.96 10.70
N PHE A 122 14.42 13.41 9.46
CA PHE A 122 14.87 12.72 8.25
C PHE A 122 16.38 12.53 8.29
N SER A 123 17.13 13.63 8.46
CA SER A 123 18.59 13.62 8.51
C SER A 123 19.13 12.68 9.58
N LYS A 124 18.57 12.73 10.79
CA LYS A 124 19.01 11.89 11.92
C LYS A 124 18.72 10.41 11.68
N ILE A 125 17.55 10.07 11.13
CA ILE A 125 17.23 8.69 10.78
C ILE A 125 18.19 8.17 9.71
N THR A 126 18.49 8.97 8.68
CA THR A 126 19.43 8.59 7.62
C THR A 126 20.88 8.54 8.12
N GLU A 127 21.24 9.31 9.15
CA GLU A 127 22.53 9.23 9.83
C GLU A 127 22.67 7.90 10.58
N TYR A 128 21.61 7.44 11.26
CA TYR A 128 21.62 6.15 11.97
C TYR A 128 21.50 4.93 11.05
N CYS A 129 20.96 5.11 9.85
CA CYS A 129 20.72 4.06 8.85
C CYS A 129 21.05 4.57 7.44
N PRO A 130 22.34 4.73 7.09
CA PRO A 130 22.76 5.38 5.85
C PRO A 130 22.36 4.60 4.58
N ASP A 131 22.21 3.27 4.67
CA ASP A 131 21.78 2.46 3.53
C ASP A 131 20.37 2.78 3.03
N LEU A 132 19.55 3.45 3.83
CA LEU A 132 18.23 3.92 3.41
C LEU A 132 18.31 4.96 2.29
N LEU A 133 19.37 5.77 2.25
CA LEU A 133 19.56 6.78 1.20
C LEU A 133 19.72 6.15 -0.18
N LYS A 134 20.38 4.98 -0.27
CA LYS A 134 20.56 4.24 -1.53
C LYS A 134 19.23 3.75 -2.12
N ARG A 135 18.19 3.68 -1.30
CA ARG A 135 16.86 3.16 -1.65
C ARG A 135 15.83 4.27 -1.91
N LEU A 136 16.22 5.53 -1.76
CA LEU A 136 15.39 6.70 -2.02
C LEU A 136 15.81 7.38 -3.33
N THR A 137 14.87 8.01 -4.02
CA THR A 137 15.17 8.82 -5.20
C THR A 137 15.80 10.15 -4.80
N THR A 138 16.60 10.75 -5.69
CA THR A 138 17.20 12.08 -5.45
C THR A 138 16.16 13.14 -5.11
N TRP A 139 14.98 13.08 -5.75
CA TRP A 139 13.87 13.98 -5.44
C TRP A 139 13.30 13.76 -4.02
N GLN A 140 13.17 12.52 -3.57
CA GLN A 140 12.70 12.20 -2.22
C GLN A 140 13.68 12.69 -1.15
N ILE A 141 14.98 12.58 -1.40
CA ILE A 141 16.04 13.07 -0.52
C ILE A 141 16.01 14.59 -0.44
N LYS A 142 16.00 15.29 -1.59
CA LYS A 142 15.98 16.76 -1.65
C LYS A 142 14.75 17.37 -0.97
N ASN A 143 13.62 16.67 -0.98
CA ASN A 143 12.36 17.14 -0.39
C ASN A 143 12.02 16.45 0.95
N THR A 144 13.02 15.82 1.60
CA THR A 144 12.92 15.25 2.96
C THR A 144 11.65 14.42 3.19
N LYS A 145 11.29 13.58 2.21
CA LYS A 145 10.04 12.81 2.22
C LYS A 145 10.11 11.70 3.28
N ILE A 146 9.55 11.98 4.46
CA ILE A 146 9.57 11.08 5.61
C ILE A 146 8.72 9.81 5.41
N GLN A 147 7.61 9.91 4.68
CA GLN A 147 6.70 8.77 4.50
C GLN A 147 7.35 7.63 3.67
N PRO A 148 7.98 7.90 2.51
CA PRO A 148 8.81 6.92 1.82
C PRO A 148 9.91 6.33 2.72
N LEU A 149 10.61 7.15 3.50
CA LEU A 149 11.66 6.68 4.41
C LEU A 149 11.09 5.66 5.42
N PHE A 150 9.96 5.95 6.06
CA PHE A 150 9.31 5.02 7.01
C PHE A 150 8.83 3.71 6.39
N ASN A 151 8.57 3.67 5.08
CA ASN A 151 8.21 2.44 4.39
C ASN A 151 9.44 1.56 4.06
N LEU A 152 10.64 2.15 4.08
CA LEU A 152 11.90 1.44 3.80
C LEU A 152 12.57 0.89 5.05
N ILE A 153 12.30 1.49 6.22
CA ILE A 153 12.89 1.10 7.51
C ILE A 153 12.41 -0.31 7.88
N SER A 154 13.37 -1.18 8.16
CA SER A 154 13.07 -2.51 8.68
C SER A 154 12.72 -2.50 10.17
N ARG A 155 12.14 -3.57 10.69
CA ARG A 155 11.87 -3.74 12.12
C ARG A 155 13.15 -3.64 12.95
N THR A 156 14.22 -4.28 12.50
CA THR A 156 15.53 -4.25 13.16
C THR A 156 16.16 -2.85 13.13
N GLN A 157 16.06 -2.15 11.99
CA GLN A 157 16.50 -0.75 11.88
C GLN A 157 15.67 0.17 12.78
N ALA A 158 14.36 -0.05 12.86
CA ALA A 158 13.49 0.74 13.72
C ALA A 158 13.84 0.56 15.21
N ASP A 159 14.09 -0.67 15.66
CA ASP A 159 14.52 -0.93 17.04
C ASP A 159 15.88 -0.27 17.34
N HIS A 160 16.82 -0.33 16.39
CA HIS A 160 18.11 0.36 16.49
C HIS A 160 17.94 1.88 16.63
N ILE A 161 17.14 2.50 15.76
CA ILE A 161 16.83 3.94 15.80
C ILE A 161 16.19 4.31 17.15
N ILE A 162 15.19 3.55 17.59
CA ILE A 162 14.50 3.79 18.87
C ILE A 162 15.50 3.74 20.03
N LYS A 163 16.38 2.74 20.07
CA LYS A 163 17.39 2.58 21.11
C LYS A 163 18.33 3.79 21.17
N ILE A 164 18.80 4.29 20.03
CA ILE A 164 19.65 5.48 19.97
C ILE A 164 18.89 6.71 20.47
N LEU A 165 17.66 6.93 19.99
CA LEU A 165 16.83 8.06 20.40
C LEU A 165 16.53 8.04 21.90
N GLU A 166 16.24 6.87 22.49
CA GLU A 166 16.03 6.73 23.94
C GLU A 166 17.30 7.01 24.75
N GLN A 167 18.48 6.64 24.24
CA GLN A 167 19.75 6.98 24.89
C GLN A 167 19.99 8.49 24.89
N ILE A 168 19.70 9.17 23.78
CA ILE A 168 19.77 10.64 23.67
C ILE A 168 18.79 11.29 24.65
N GLU A 169 17.55 10.77 24.73
CA GLU A 169 16.56 11.28 25.68
C GLU A 169 17.04 11.16 27.13
N LYS A 170 17.60 10.01 27.51
CA LYS A 170 18.16 9.79 28.86
C LYS A 170 19.30 10.76 29.16
N ARG A 171 20.23 10.96 28.21
CA ARG A 171 21.34 11.91 28.36
C ARG A 171 20.85 13.34 28.58
N ASN A 172 19.90 13.79 27.74
CA ASN A 172 19.33 15.14 27.84
C ASN A 172 18.54 15.38 29.13
N LYS A 173 18.01 14.34 29.77
CA LYS A 173 17.36 14.43 31.08
C LYS A 173 18.38 14.52 32.22
N ASN A 174 19.47 13.77 32.14
CA ASN A 174 20.53 13.80 33.14
C ASN A 174 21.32 15.12 33.14
N GLU A 175 21.41 15.81 32.00
CA GLU A 175 22.05 17.14 31.91
C GLU A 175 21.16 18.28 32.42
N LYS A 176 19.87 18.02 32.68
CA LYS A 176 18.90 19.02 33.19
C LYS A 176 18.66 18.93 34.69
N ASN A 177 19.20 17.91 35.36
CA ASN A 177 19.17 17.72 36.80
C ASN A 177 20.54 18.03 37.39
#